data_AF-K0Z638-F1
#
_entry.id   AF-K0Z638-F1
#
_cell.length_a   1.000
_cell.length_b   1.000
_cell.length_c   1.000
_cell.angle_alpha   90.00
_cell.angle_beta   90.00
_cell.angle_gamma   90.00
#
_symmetry.space_group_name_H-M   'P 1'
#
loop_
_entity.id
_entity.type
_entity.pdbx_description
1 polymer ?
#
loop_
_entity_poly.entity_id
_entity_poly.type
_entity_poly.pdbx_seq_one_letter_code
_entity_poly.pdbx_strand_id
1 'polypeptide(L)'
;MKMKQISDTTLKITMTLDDLMDRGMEIADFLVPQEKTEEFFYAILDELEMPDNFLDSGMLSFRVTPKPDKVDVFVTKSKIDQNLDFEDLADLPDMEELAQMSPDEFLKTLEKSIADKTKDDIEAIQSLEQVEAKAEEQEQADKETESKKEPYIYYILRFASLADLVAFAKTVNYQMETSELYKMNGHYYLTILVDVENHPSPYPAWLLARMREFADDSDISRSVLQEYGQILINHDAVLGLQKIRS
;
A
#
# COMPACT_ATOMS: atom_id res chain seq x y z
N MET A 1 -17.17 2.29 5.13
CA MET A 1 -16.59 1.59 6.30
C MET A 1 -16.20 0.16 5.98
N LYS A 2 -15.19 -0.40 6.67
CA LYS A 2 -14.81 -1.82 6.57
C LYS A 2 -14.55 -2.41 7.96
N MET A 3 -15.15 -3.55 8.26
CA MET A 3 -14.91 -4.33 9.47
C MET A 3 -14.06 -5.55 9.15
N LYS A 4 -13.06 -5.83 10.00
CA LYS A 4 -12.25 -7.03 9.95
C LYS A 4 -12.13 -7.63 11.35
N GLN A 5 -12.57 -8.87 11.50
CA GLN A 5 -12.33 -9.62 12.73
C GLN A 5 -10.86 -10.01 12.79
N ILE A 6 -10.14 -9.53 13.81
CA ILE A 6 -8.74 -9.87 14.03
C ILE A 6 -8.64 -11.11 14.91
N SER A 7 -9.49 -11.20 15.94
CA SER A 7 -9.59 -12.33 16.87
C SER A 7 -11.04 -12.50 17.37
N ASP A 8 -11.31 -13.57 18.13
CA ASP A 8 -12.61 -13.78 18.80
C ASP A 8 -12.95 -12.69 19.83
N THR A 9 -11.94 -11.96 20.32
CA THR A 9 -12.04 -10.89 21.32
C THR A 9 -11.74 -9.50 20.76
N THR A 10 -11.23 -9.38 19.52
CA THR A 10 -10.74 -8.11 18.97
C THR A 10 -11.24 -7.88 17.56
N LEU A 11 -11.93 -6.76 17.37
CA LEU A 11 -12.45 -6.29 16.09
C LEU A 11 -11.66 -5.06 15.65
N LYS A 12 -11.30 -5.02 14.36
CA LYS A 12 -10.75 -3.83 13.71
C LYS A 12 -11.78 -3.23 12.77
N ILE A 13 -12.06 -1.96 12.95
CA ILE A 13 -12.98 -1.18 12.12
C ILE A 13 -12.17 -0.07 11.47
N THR A 14 -12.14 -0.05 10.14
CA THR A 14 -11.47 0.99 9.36
C THR A 14 -12.53 1.91 8.76
N MET A 15 -12.38 3.21 9.04
CA MET A 15 -13.27 4.27 8.59
C MET A 15 -12.50 5.29 7.75
N THR A 16 -13.07 5.73 6.64
CA THR A 16 -12.46 6.83 5.86
C THR A 16 -12.81 8.19 6.47
N LEU A 17 -12.07 9.23 6.09
CA LEU A 17 -12.38 10.60 6.52
C LEU A 17 -13.78 11.04 6.06
N ASP A 18 -14.21 10.63 4.87
CA ASP A 18 -15.56 10.91 4.36
C ASP A 18 -16.66 10.26 5.21
N ASP A 19 -16.47 8.99 5.63
CA ASP A 19 -17.41 8.26 6.50
C ASP A 19 -17.58 8.93 7.87
N LEU A 20 -16.53 9.61 8.35
CA LEU A 20 -16.50 10.37 9.60
C LEU A 20 -17.23 11.71 9.46
N MET A 21 -16.95 12.44 8.37
CA MET A 21 -17.60 13.72 8.08
C MET A 21 -19.09 13.57 7.83
N ASP A 22 -19.54 12.51 7.14
CA ASP A 22 -20.97 12.22 6.91
C ASP A 22 -21.73 11.97 8.22
N ARG A 23 -21.02 11.54 9.27
CA ARG A 23 -21.55 11.32 10.62
C ARG A 23 -21.30 12.50 11.55
N GLY A 24 -20.74 13.59 11.04
CA GLY A 24 -20.54 14.84 11.77
C GLY A 24 -19.45 14.77 12.86
N MET A 25 -18.47 13.87 12.71
CA MET A 25 -17.35 13.72 13.65
C MET A 25 -16.03 14.09 12.98
N GLU A 26 -15.18 14.84 13.69
CA GLU A 26 -13.82 15.16 13.26
C GLU A 26 -12.78 14.29 13.97
N ILE A 27 -11.60 14.09 13.38
CA ILE A 27 -10.48 13.37 14.03
C ILE A 27 -10.13 14.00 15.39
N ALA A 28 -10.28 15.32 15.50
CA ALA A 28 -10.05 16.07 16.73
C ALA A 28 -11.04 15.68 17.86
N ASP A 29 -12.24 15.23 17.53
CA ASP A 29 -13.26 14.83 18.50
C ASP A 29 -12.94 13.47 19.17
N PHE A 30 -12.03 12.68 18.60
CA PHE A 30 -11.52 11.45 19.22
C PHE A 30 -10.36 11.71 20.20
N LEU A 31 -9.77 12.91 20.17
CA LEU A 31 -8.67 13.28 21.07
C LEU A 31 -9.18 13.74 22.44
N VAL A 32 -10.47 14.09 22.54
CA VAL A 32 -11.11 14.54 23.78
C VAL A 32 -12.22 13.55 24.13
N PRO A 33 -12.26 13.01 25.36
CA PRO A 33 -13.39 12.18 25.79
C PRO A 33 -14.66 13.04 25.80
N GLN A 34 -15.55 12.80 24.84
CA GLN A 34 -16.87 13.42 24.74
C GLN A 34 -17.94 12.33 24.66
N GLU A 35 -19.11 12.57 25.25
CA GLU A 35 -20.28 11.67 25.16
C GLU A 35 -20.66 11.36 23.70
N LYS A 36 -20.37 12.31 22.79
CA LYS A 36 -20.58 12.14 21.33
C LYS A 36 -19.74 11.02 20.72
N THR A 37 -18.51 10.85 21.19
CA THR A 37 -17.60 9.81 20.68
C THR A 37 -18.09 8.42 21.09
N GLU A 38 -18.70 8.31 22.27
CA GLU A 38 -19.31 7.08 22.78
C GLU A 38 -20.60 6.70 22.00
N GLU A 39 -21.52 7.65 21.79
CA GLU A 39 -22.72 7.44 20.97
C GLU A 39 -22.37 6.96 19.56
N PHE A 40 -21.32 7.53 18.98
CA PHE A 40 -20.81 7.13 17.68
C PHE A 40 -20.27 5.70 17.65
N PHE A 41 -19.53 5.27 18.69
CA PHE A 41 -19.06 3.88 18.75
C PHE A 41 -20.24 2.90 18.88
N TYR A 42 -21.25 3.20 19.68
CA TYR A 42 -22.44 2.34 19.75
C TYR A 42 -23.22 2.32 18.43
N ALA A 43 -23.33 3.45 17.73
CA ALA A 43 -23.96 3.50 16.42
C ALA A 43 -23.20 2.66 15.37
N ILE A 44 -21.86 2.67 15.41
CA ILE A 44 -21.03 1.81 14.55
C ILE A 44 -21.23 0.33 14.88
N LEU A 45 -21.28 0.00 16.17
CA LEU A 45 -21.49 -1.37 16.63
C LEU A 45 -22.89 -1.90 16.30
N ASP A 46 -23.90 -1.03 16.21
CA ASP A 46 -25.27 -1.38 15.83
C ASP A 46 -25.41 -1.51 14.29
N GLU A 47 -24.73 -0.66 13.52
CA GLU A 47 -24.74 -0.69 12.05
C GLU A 47 -23.95 -1.88 11.47
N LEU A 48 -22.87 -2.29 12.15
CA LEU A 48 -22.12 -3.49 11.83
C LEU A 48 -22.77 -4.67 12.55
N GLU A 49 -23.69 -5.39 11.89
CA GLU A 49 -24.34 -6.62 12.40
C GLU A 49 -23.32 -7.57 13.05
N MET A 50 -23.09 -7.41 14.35
CA MET A 50 -22.01 -8.11 15.03
C MET A 50 -22.33 -9.60 15.12
N PRO A 51 -21.31 -10.47 15.06
CA PRO A 51 -21.50 -11.89 15.36
C PRO A 51 -22.10 -12.03 16.77
N ASP A 52 -23.07 -12.93 16.95
CA ASP A 52 -23.80 -13.14 18.23
C ASP A 52 -22.87 -13.26 19.46
N ASN A 53 -21.64 -13.77 19.26
CA ASN A 53 -20.61 -13.94 20.28
C ASN A 53 -20.08 -12.62 20.90
N PHE A 54 -20.31 -11.48 20.23
CA PHE A 54 -19.85 -10.16 20.66
C PHE A 54 -20.96 -9.32 21.31
N LEU A 55 -22.24 -9.70 21.12
CA LEU A 55 -23.42 -9.05 21.70
C LEU A 55 -23.65 -9.41 23.17
N ASP A 56 -23.03 -10.50 23.66
CA ASP A 56 -23.09 -10.90 25.07
C ASP A 56 -22.30 -9.92 25.94
N SER A 57 -23.01 -9.21 26.81
CA SER A 57 -22.60 -8.06 27.60
C SER A 57 -21.22 -8.18 28.27
N GLY A 58 -20.30 -7.28 27.93
CA GLY A 58 -19.01 -7.09 28.60
C GLY A 58 -18.51 -5.66 28.43
N MET A 59 -17.50 -5.26 29.22
CA MET A 59 -16.86 -3.95 29.07
C MET A 59 -16.07 -3.90 27.75
N LEU A 60 -16.46 -3.00 26.85
CA LEU A 60 -15.78 -2.78 25.57
C LEU A 60 -14.70 -1.71 25.73
N SER A 61 -13.49 -2.01 25.29
CA SER A 61 -12.39 -1.04 25.24
C SER A 61 -12.16 -0.61 23.80
N PHE A 62 -12.19 0.70 23.57
CA PHE A 62 -11.98 1.31 22.27
C PHE A 62 -10.60 1.94 22.21
N ARG A 63 -9.82 1.59 21.19
CA ARG A 63 -8.55 2.24 20.88
C ARG A 63 -8.60 2.82 19.48
N VAL A 64 -8.38 4.13 19.38
CA VAL A 64 -8.45 4.88 18.12
C VAL A 64 -7.05 5.22 17.66
N THR A 65 -6.70 4.84 16.44
CA THR A 65 -5.45 5.20 15.79
C THR A 65 -5.77 6.09 14.58
N PRO A 66 -5.53 7.42 14.66
CA PRO A 66 -5.75 8.30 13.52
C PRO A 66 -4.66 8.10 12.47
N LYS A 67 -5.04 7.96 11.19
CA LYS A 67 -4.16 7.94 10.02
C LYS A 67 -4.49 9.15 9.10
N PRO A 68 -3.62 9.49 8.12
CA PRO A 68 -3.78 10.72 7.32
C PRO A 68 -5.08 10.81 6.51
N ASP A 69 -5.65 9.67 6.11
CA ASP A 69 -6.82 9.58 5.20
C ASP A 69 -7.94 8.68 5.76
N LYS A 70 -7.70 8.07 6.92
CA LYS A 70 -8.59 7.08 7.55
C LYS A 70 -8.38 7.03 9.06
N VAL A 71 -9.32 6.44 9.77
CA VAL A 71 -9.21 6.16 11.21
C VAL A 71 -9.41 4.67 11.42
N ASP A 72 -8.48 4.05 12.14
CA ASP A 72 -8.58 2.66 12.56
C ASP A 72 -9.06 2.63 14.02
N VAL A 73 -10.17 1.94 14.28
CA VAL A 73 -10.75 1.73 15.59
C VAL A 73 -10.62 0.25 15.95
N PHE A 74 -9.97 -0.02 17.07
CA PHE A 74 -9.87 -1.36 17.64
C PHE A 74 -10.85 -1.47 18.79
N VAL A 75 -11.71 -2.48 18.73
CA VAL A 75 -12.67 -2.81 19.78
C VAL A 75 -12.23 -4.13 20.40
N THR A 76 -11.81 -4.07 21.66
CA THR A 76 -11.45 -5.26 22.43
C THR A 76 -12.54 -5.55 23.44
N LYS A 77 -13.10 -6.76 23.38
CA LYS A 77 -14.03 -7.27 24.38
C LYS A 77 -13.24 -7.83 25.56
N SER A 78 -13.37 -7.19 26.73
CA SER A 78 -12.94 -7.81 27.98
C SER A 78 -13.98 -8.84 28.38
N LYS A 79 -13.58 -10.12 28.53
CA LYS A 79 -14.35 -11.10 29.28
C LYS A 79 -14.29 -10.72 30.76
N ILE A 80 -15.08 -9.73 31.17
CA ILE A 80 -15.58 -9.70 32.55
C ILE A 80 -16.75 -10.65 32.51
N ASP A 81 -16.42 -11.93 32.67
CA ASP A 81 -17.39 -12.97 32.80
C ASP A 81 -18.24 -12.65 34.04
N GLN A 82 -19.57 -12.65 33.89
CA GLN A 82 -20.48 -12.45 35.02
C GLN A 82 -20.38 -13.61 36.03
N ASN A 83 -19.68 -14.68 35.68
CA ASN A 83 -19.01 -15.55 36.63
C ASN A 83 -17.52 -15.22 36.64
N LEU A 84 -17.05 -14.46 37.63
CA LEU A 84 -15.63 -14.50 37.98
C LEU A 84 -15.28 -15.97 38.26
N ASP A 85 -14.66 -16.66 37.30
CA ASP A 85 -14.07 -17.98 37.51
C ASP A 85 -12.96 -17.79 38.55
N PHE A 86 -13.28 -18.12 39.81
CA PHE A 86 -12.39 -18.04 40.96
C PHE A 86 -11.12 -18.88 40.80
N GLU A 87 -11.04 -19.75 39.79
CA GLU A 87 -9.82 -20.50 39.47
C GLU A 87 -8.74 -19.62 38.80
N ASP A 88 -9.11 -18.54 38.11
CA ASP A 88 -8.17 -17.63 37.44
C ASP A 88 -7.65 -16.51 38.39
N LEU A 89 -8.14 -16.53 39.64
CA LEU A 89 -7.76 -15.67 40.76
C LEU A 89 -6.81 -16.35 41.76
N ALA A 90 -6.24 -17.52 41.44
CA ALA A 90 -5.40 -18.30 42.35
C ALA A 90 -4.14 -17.57 42.87
N ASP A 91 -3.75 -16.46 42.22
CA ASP A 91 -2.63 -15.58 42.62
C ASP A 91 -3.08 -14.26 43.30
N LEU A 92 -4.39 -14.05 43.52
CA LEU A 92 -4.89 -12.94 44.32
C LEU A 92 -5.13 -13.40 45.77
N PRO A 93 -4.77 -12.58 46.78
CA PRO A 93 -5.06 -12.89 48.17
C PRO A 93 -6.57 -13.03 48.40
N ASP A 94 -6.96 -13.85 49.38
CA ASP A 94 -8.36 -14.19 49.70
C ASP A 94 -9.26 -12.94 49.83
N MET A 95 -10.55 -13.08 49.53
CA MET A 95 -11.53 -11.97 49.54
C MET A 95 -11.60 -11.19 50.87
N GLU A 96 -11.19 -11.80 51.99
CA GLU A 96 -11.09 -11.19 53.31
C GLU A 96 -9.86 -10.28 53.49
N GLU A 97 -8.79 -10.49 52.71
CA GLU A 97 -7.60 -9.63 52.67
C GLU A 97 -7.82 -8.44 51.71
N LEU A 98 -8.50 -8.64 50.59
CA LEU A 98 -8.85 -7.56 49.65
C LEU A 98 -9.79 -6.51 50.26
N ALA A 99 -10.71 -6.93 51.15
CA ALA A 99 -11.60 -6.03 51.87
C ALA A 99 -10.88 -5.19 52.96
N GLN A 100 -9.66 -5.58 53.33
CA GLN A 100 -8.83 -4.90 54.33
C GLN A 100 -7.74 -4.02 53.69
N MET A 101 -7.52 -4.16 52.38
CA MET A 101 -6.56 -3.33 51.64
C MET A 101 -7.10 -1.93 51.41
N SER A 102 -6.16 -0.96 51.35
CA SER A 102 -6.50 0.39 50.96
C SER A 102 -6.90 0.43 49.47
N PRO A 103 -7.78 1.37 49.05
CA PRO A 103 -8.19 1.49 47.65
C PRO A 103 -7.02 1.60 46.66
N ASP A 104 -5.91 2.22 47.05
CA ASP A 104 -4.71 2.36 46.21
C ASP A 104 -3.95 1.04 46.01
N GLU A 105 -3.95 0.15 47.01
CA GLU A 105 -3.30 -1.17 46.91
C GLU A 105 -4.15 -2.13 46.07
N PHE A 106 -5.48 -2.04 46.20
CA PHE A 106 -6.41 -2.78 45.36
C PHE A 106 -6.23 -2.42 43.87
N LEU A 107 -6.17 -1.13 43.56
CA LEU A 107 -5.96 -0.65 42.18
C LEU A 107 -4.62 -1.09 41.60
N LYS A 108 -3.52 -1.00 42.37
CA LYS A 108 -2.20 -1.47 41.90
C LYS A 108 -2.15 -2.97 41.61
N THR A 109 -2.87 -3.77 42.38
CA THR A 109 -2.87 -5.23 42.22
C THR A 109 -3.67 -5.63 40.98
N LEU A 110 -4.79 -4.94 40.73
CA LEU A 110 -5.55 -5.06 39.49
C LEU A 110 -4.74 -4.60 38.27
N GLU A 111 -4.12 -3.42 38.33
CA GLU A 111 -3.26 -2.90 37.25
C GLU A 111 -2.16 -3.89 36.88
N LYS A 112 -1.52 -4.52 37.87
CA LYS A 112 -0.45 -5.48 37.64
C LYS A 112 -0.97 -6.76 36.94
N SER A 113 -2.11 -7.29 37.36
CA SER A 113 -2.70 -8.49 36.72
C SER A 113 -3.22 -8.22 35.30
N ILE A 114 -3.74 -7.01 35.04
CA ILE A 114 -4.24 -6.60 33.73
C ILE A 114 -3.07 -6.30 32.78
N ALA A 115 -1.98 -5.70 33.27
CA ALA A 115 -0.78 -5.40 32.49
C ALA A 115 -0.06 -6.66 32.01
N ASP A 116 -0.06 -7.74 32.80
CA ASP A 116 0.59 -8.99 32.41
C ASP A 116 -0.20 -9.76 31.32
N LYS A 117 -1.54 -9.66 31.30
CA LYS A 117 -2.38 -10.27 30.23
C LYS A 117 -2.51 -9.40 28.96
N THR A 118 -2.38 -8.07 29.05
CA THR A 118 -2.45 -7.17 27.88
C THR A 118 -1.16 -7.09 27.06
N LYS A 119 -0.04 -7.56 27.60
CA LYS A 119 1.27 -7.46 26.97
C LYS A 119 1.40 -8.31 25.69
N ASP A 120 0.87 -9.54 25.73
CA ASP A 120 0.88 -10.44 24.57
C ASP A 120 -0.02 -9.93 23.44
N ASP A 121 -1.18 -9.35 23.77
CA ASP A 121 -2.08 -8.72 22.79
C ASP A 121 -1.47 -7.44 22.19
N ILE A 122 -0.74 -6.65 22.98
CA ILE A 122 -0.05 -5.45 22.50
C ILE A 122 1.08 -5.79 21.53
N GLU A 123 1.85 -6.85 21.78
CA GLU A 123 2.91 -7.31 20.87
C GLU A 123 2.33 -7.86 19.56
N ALA A 124 1.22 -8.59 19.63
CA ALA A 124 0.50 -9.06 18.44
C ALA A 124 -0.05 -7.88 17.60
N ILE A 125 -0.63 -6.87 18.23
CA ILE A 125 -1.13 -5.67 17.53
C ILE A 125 0.03 -4.88 16.92
N GLN A 126 1.13 -4.66 17.63
CA GLN A 126 2.29 -3.93 17.12
C GLN A 126 2.96 -4.64 15.93
N SER A 127 3.05 -5.97 15.97
CA SER A 127 3.58 -6.74 14.85
C SER A 127 2.68 -6.66 13.61
N LEU A 128 1.35 -6.69 13.79
CA LEU A 128 0.37 -6.48 12.72
C LEU A 128 0.43 -5.06 12.15
N GLU A 129 0.54 -4.04 13.01
CA GLU A 129 0.71 -2.64 12.60
C GLU A 129 1.99 -2.43 11.79
N GLN A 130 3.10 -3.10 12.13
CA GLN A 130 4.35 -3.01 11.35
C GLN A 130 4.26 -3.70 9.99
N VAL A 131 3.55 -4.83 9.90
CA VAL A 131 3.33 -5.54 8.63
C VAL A 131 2.38 -4.75 7.74
N GLU A 132 1.32 -4.17 8.30
CA GLU A 132 0.41 -3.29 7.58
C GLU A 132 1.09 -1.98 7.17
N ALA A 133 1.93 -1.38 8.01
CA ALA A 133 2.69 -0.17 7.66
C ALA A 133 3.64 -0.44 6.48
N LYS A 134 4.34 -1.58 6.45
CA LYS A 134 5.18 -1.97 5.30
C LYS A 134 4.37 -2.24 4.04
N ALA A 135 3.19 -2.86 4.18
CA ALA A 135 2.29 -3.10 3.05
C ALA A 135 1.68 -1.78 2.52
N GLU A 136 1.32 -0.86 3.42
CA GLU A 136 0.84 0.49 3.09
C GLU A 136 1.94 1.35 2.46
N GLU A 137 3.21 1.23 2.91
CA GLU A 137 4.38 1.86 2.28
C GLU A 137 4.63 1.30 0.86
N GLN A 138 4.44 0.00 0.65
CA GLN A 138 4.53 -0.62 -0.68
C GLN A 138 3.37 -0.20 -1.60
N GLU A 139 2.14 -0.12 -1.08
CA GLU A 139 0.99 0.38 -1.84
C GLU A 139 1.09 1.89 -2.14
N GLN A 140 1.66 2.70 -1.23
CA GLN A 140 1.92 4.12 -1.46
C GLN A 140 3.06 4.33 -2.47
N ALA A 141 4.11 3.52 -2.44
CA ALA A 141 5.18 3.54 -3.45
C ALA A 141 4.64 3.19 -4.85
N ASP A 142 3.71 2.23 -4.95
CA ASP A 142 3.02 1.88 -6.21
C ASP A 142 2.06 2.99 -6.68
N LYS A 143 1.37 3.69 -5.77
CA LYS A 143 0.46 4.81 -6.11
C LYS A 143 1.21 6.10 -6.49
N GLU A 144 2.35 6.40 -5.87
CA GLU A 144 3.21 7.53 -6.26
C GLU A 144 3.91 7.31 -7.60
N THR A 145 4.11 6.05 -8.03
CA THR A 145 4.59 5.77 -9.40
C THR A 145 3.51 5.92 -10.46
N GLU A 146 2.23 5.72 -10.14
CA GLU A 146 1.13 5.95 -11.09
C GLU A 146 0.91 7.43 -11.43
N SER A 147 1.16 8.35 -10.50
CA SER A 147 0.89 9.77 -10.66
C SER A 147 1.95 10.54 -11.48
N LYS A 148 3.02 9.87 -11.92
CA LYS A 148 4.07 10.41 -12.82
C LYS A 148 4.43 9.48 -13.97
N LYS A 149 3.47 8.73 -14.53
CA LYS A 149 3.75 8.04 -15.80
C LYS A 149 3.84 9.09 -16.91
N GLU A 150 5.06 9.40 -17.34
CA GLU A 150 5.25 10.12 -18.60
C GLU A 150 4.56 9.30 -19.70
N PRO A 151 3.58 9.87 -20.44
CA PRO A 151 2.77 9.11 -21.38
C PRO A 151 3.61 8.54 -22.53
N TYR A 152 4.78 9.13 -22.80
CA TYR A 152 5.67 8.70 -23.86
C TYR A 152 7.06 8.35 -23.33
N ILE A 153 7.57 7.20 -23.76
CA ILE A 153 8.92 6.73 -23.43
C ILE A 153 9.78 6.65 -24.69
N TYR A 154 10.99 7.22 -24.61
CA TYR A 154 12.02 7.07 -25.65
C TYR A 154 12.90 5.85 -25.37
N TYR A 155 12.98 4.97 -26.35
CA TYR A 155 13.95 3.88 -26.40
C TYR A 155 15.08 4.21 -27.36
N ILE A 156 16.32 4.01 -26.93
CA ILE A 156 17.53 4.27 -27.73
C ILE A 156 18.27 2.96 -27.89
N LEU A 157 18.31 2.44 -29.11
CA LEU A 157 18.81 1.12 -29.44
C LEU A 157 20.08 1.24 -30.26
N ARG A 158 21.15 0.55 -29.87
CA ARG A 158 22.42 0.52 -30.61
C ARG A 158 22.55 -0.74 -31.44
N PHE A 159 22.97 -0.57 -32.69
CA PHE A 159 23.26 -1.66 -33.63
C PHE A 159 24.68 -1.55 -34.19
N ALA A 160 25.36 -2.70 -34.28
CA ALA A 160 26.68 -2.80 -34.90
C ALA A 160 26.62 -2.70 -36.43
N SER A 161 25.57 -3.27 -37.05
CA SER A 161 25.40 -3.28 -38.49
C SER A 161 24.01 -2.79 -38.92
N LEU A 162 23.94 -2.25 -40.15
CA LEU A 162 22.66 -1.87 -40.75
C LEU A 162 21.78 -3.09 -41.02
N ALA A 163 22.37 -4.27 -41.25
CA ALA A 163 21.63 -5.50 -41.54
C ALA A 163 20.81 -5.94 -40.31
N ASP A 164 21.43 -5.93 -39.12
CA ASP A 164 20.75 -6.29 -37.86
C ASP A 164 19.62 -5.31 -37.54
N LEU A 165 19.87 -4.02 -37.82
CA LEU A 165 18.90 -2.96 -37.65
C LEU A 165 17.68 -3.14 -38.58
N VAL A 166 17.90 -3.50 -39.85
CA VAL A 166 16.81 -3.80 -40.80
C VAL A 166 16.05 -5.06 -40.37
N ALA A 167 16.74 -6.08 -39.85
CA ALA A 167 16.10 -7.28 -39.32
C ALA A 167 15.19 -6.93 -38.13
N PHE A 168 15.68 -6.14 -37.18
CA PHE A 168 14.87 -5.63 -36.06
C PHE A 168 13.67 -4.82 -36.54
N ALA A 169 13.85 -3.88 -37.46
CA ALA A 169 12.74 -3.06 -37.96
C ALA A 169 11.59 -3.91 -38.53
N LYS A 170 11.89 -5.07 -39.12
CA LYS A 170 10.87 -6.02 -39.64
C LYS A 170 10.14 -6.79 -38.54
N THR A 171 10.68 -6.91 -37.33
CA THR A 171 10.02 -7.57 -36.19
C THR A 171 9.16 -6.62 -35.36
N VAL A 172 9.33 -5.30 -35.54
CA VAL A 172 8.51 -4.27 -34.88
C VAL A 172 7.05 -4.38 -35.33
N ASN A 173 6.17 -4.65 -34.37
CA ASN A 173 4.74 -4.83 -34.59
C ASN A 173 3.87 -4.09 -33.55
N TYR A 174 4.46 -3.16 -32.80
CA TYR A 174 3.78 -2.32 -31.82
C TYR A 174 3.58 -0.91 -32.39
N GLN A 175 2.63 -0.16 -31.82
CA GLN A 175 2.40 1.24 -32.18
C GLN A 175 3.48 2.13 -31.58
N MET A 176 3.93 3.12 -32.34
CA MET A 176 4.95 4.09 -31.96
C MET A 176 4.56 5.45 -32.57
N GLU A 177 4.92 6.54 -31.89
CA GLU A 177 4.66 7.90 -32.35
C GLU A 177 5.64 8.36 -33.42
N THR A 178 6.93 8.10 -33.17
CA THR A 178 7.99 8.47 -34.09
C THR A 178 9.19 7.55 -33.94
N SER A 179 9.99 7.47 -35.00
CA SER A 179 11.28 6.80 -34.96
C SER A 179 12.31 7.53 -35.81
N GLU A 180 13.54 7.61 -35.30
CA GLU A 180 14.63 8.37 -35.91
C GLU A 180 15.89 7.49 -35.94
N LEU A 181 16.67 7.59 -37.02
CA LEU A 181 17.88 6.81 -37.22
C LEU A 181 19.09 7.73 -37.33
N TYR A 182 20.08 7.44 -36.50
CA TYR A 182 21.35 8.16 -36.43
C TYR A 182 22.53 7.22 -36.70
N LYS A 183 23.63 7.80 -37.14
CA LYS A 183 24.93 7.15 -37.21
C LYS A 183 25.96 7.97 -36.44
N MET A 184 26.67 7.32 -35.52
CA MET A 184 27.70 7.98 -34.71
C MET A 184 28.78 6.99 -34.33
N ASN A 185 30.06 7.39 -34.41
CA ASN A 185 31.21 6.56 -34.04
C ASN A 185 31.23 5.16 -34.69
N GLY A 186 30.76 5.05 -35.93
CA GLY A 186 30.71 3.77 -36.67
C GLY A 186 29.53 2.86 -36.33
N HIS A 187 28.68 3.23 -35.35
CA HIS A 187 27.49 2.50 -34.95
C HIS A 187 26.20 3.19 -35.41
N TYR A 188 25.11 2.42 -35.48
CA TYR A 188 23.78 2.91 -35.80
C TYR A 188 22.93 3.00 -34.54
N TYR A 189 22.20 4.09 -34.36
CA TYR A 189 21.33 4.33 -33.22
C TYR A 189 19.92 4.59 -33.70
N LEU A 190 18.97 3.79 -33.23
CA LEU A 190 17.55 3.92 -33.53
C LEU A 190 16.85 4.44 -32.28
N THR A 191 16.23 5.61 -32.39
CA THR A 191 15.36 6.17 -31.35
C THR A 191 13.91 5.84 -31.69
N ILE A 192 13.14 5.37 -30.71
CA ILE A 192 11.72 5.03 -30.88
C ILE A 192 10.94 5.65 -29.73
N LEU A 193 9.93 6.45 -30.07
CA LEU A 193 8.99 7.01 -29.12
C LEU A 193 7.72 6.16 -29.07
N VAL A 194 7.37 5.68 -27.89
CA VAL A 194 6.19 4.82 -27.70
C VAL A 194 5.26 5.45 -26.67
N ASP A 195 3.97 5.53 -27.01
CA ASP A 195 2.90 5.84 -26.06
C ASP A 195 2.66 4.62 -25.16
N VAL A 196 2.74 4.83 -23.85
CA VAL A 196 2.54 3.80 -22.84
C VAL A 196 1.34 4.09 -21.93
N GLU A 197 0.61 5.18 -22.16
CA GLU A 197 -0.51 5.64 -21.31
C GLU A 197 -1.62 4.58 -21.23
N ASN A 198 -1.96 3.96 -22.38
CA ASN A 198 -3.04 2.98 -22.49
C ASN A 198 -2.57 1.52 -22.34
N HIS A 199 -1.36 1.30 -21.82
CA HIS A 199 -0.77 -0.03 -21.68
C HIS A 199 -0.63 -0.47 -20.22
N PRO A 200 -0.66 -1.80 -19.94
CA PRO A 200 -0.43 -2.31 -18.59
C PRO A 200 0.94 -1.88 -18.04
N SER A 201 1.04 -1.71 -16.71
CA SER A 201 2.29 -1.34 -16.02
C SER A 201 3.56 -2.10 -16.48
N PRO A 202 3.55 -3.43 -16.70
CA PRO A 202 4.75 -4.15 -17.16
C PRO A 202 5.12 -3.94 -18.63
N TYR A 203 4.29 -3.26 -19.42
CA TYR A 203 4.47 -3.13 -20.86
C TYR A 203 5.79 -2.45 -21.28
N PRO A 204 6.24 -1.34 -20.67
CA PRO A 204 7.51 -0.71 -21.03
C PRO A 204 8.72 -1.61 -20.78
N ALA A 205 8.70 -2.37 -19.69
CA ALA A 205 9.77 -3.31 -19.33
C ALA A 205 9.80 -4.51 -20.29
N TRP A 206 8.63 -5.06 -20.62
CA TRP A 206 8.49 -6.13 -21.63
C TRP A 206 8.98 -5.67 -23.01
N LEU A 207 8.62 -4.45 -23.42
CA LEU A 207 9.01 -3.91 -24.71
C LEU A 207 10.53 -3.71 -24.79
N LEU A 208 11.14 -3.16 -23.74
CA LEU A 208 12.59 -3.03 -23.63
C LEU A 208 13.29 -4.40 -23.73
N ALA A 209 12.79 -5.40 -23.00
CA ALA A 209 13.36 -6.75 -23.02
C ALA A 209 13.34 -7.34 -24.44
N ARG A 210 12.24 -7.17 -25.17
CA ARG A 210 12.12 -7.60 -26.56
C ARG A 210 13.07 -6.85 -27.50
N MET A 211 13.23 -5.54 -27.33
CA MET A 211 14.18 -4.76 -28.14
C MET A 211 15.63 -5.20 -27.90
N ARG A 212 15.98 -5.55 -26.66
CA ARG A 212 17.32 -6.03 -26.26
C ARG A 212 17.67 -7.41 -26.81
N GLU A 213 16.73 -8.16 -27.39
CA GLU A 213 17.06 -9.39 -28.12
C GLU A 213 17.83 -9.11 -29.42
N PHE A 214 17.68 -7.90 -29.97
CA PHE A 214 18.24 -7.51 -31.27
C PHE A 214 19.24 -6.36 -31.19
N ALA A 215 19.17 -5.57 -30.11
CA ALA A 215 19.95 -4.36 -29.95
C ALA A 215 20.78 -4.39 -28.66
N ASP A 216 21.94 -3.73 -28.73
CA ASP A 216 22.76 -3.49 -27.55
C ASP A 216 22.24 -2.29 -26.75
N ASP A 217 22.60 -2.28 -25.46
CA ASP A 217 22.43 -1.10 -24.62
C ASP A 217 23.25 0.10 -25.13
N SER A 218 22.65 1.29 -24.97
CA SER A 218 23.26 2.56 -25.29
C SER A 218 23.23 3.47 -24.07
N ASP A 219 24.42 3.95 -23.67
CA ASP A 219 24.55 4.99 -22.64
C ASP A 219 24.36 6.41 -23.22
N ILE A 220 23.98 6.51 -24.49
CA ILE A 220 23.91 7.77 -25.23
C ILE A 220 22.48 8.31 -25.16
N SER A 221 22.33 9.57 -24.76
CA SER A 221 21.02 10.22 -24.75
C SER A 221 20.60 10.67 -26.14
N ARG A 222 19.28 10.82 -26.35
CA ARG A 222 18.73 11.33 -27.62
C ARG A 222 19.28 12.71 -27.95
N SER A 223 19.43 13.59 -26.96
CA SER A 223 19.97 14.94 -27.17
C SER A 223 21.38 14.90 -27.77
N VAL A 224 22.25 14.00 -27.29
CA VAL A 224 23.60 13.82 -27.83
C VAL A 224 23.55 13.34 -29.28
N LEU A 225 22.64 12.43 -29.62
CA LEU A 225 22.46 11.96 -31.00
C LEU A 225 21.93 13.08 -31.92
N GLN A 226 21.07 13.96 -31.43
CA GLN A 226 20.56 15.09 -32.21
C GLN A 226 21.64 16.16 -32.46
N GLU A 227 22.54 16.37 -31.51
CA GLU A 227 23.59 17.38 -31.60
C GLU A 227 24.81 16.90 -32.40
N TYR A 228 25.26 15.66 -32.15
CA TYR A 228 26.53 15.13 -32.67
C TYR A 228 26.36 13.93 -33.62
N GLY A 229 25.19 13.31 -33.65
CA GLY A 229 24.91 12.17 -34.52
C GLY A 229 24.59 12.61 -35.94
N GLN A 230 25.04 11.82 -36.92
CA GLN A 230 24.61 12.00 -38.30
C GLN A 230 23.19 11.44 -38.47
N ILE A 231 22.21 12.32 -38.71
CA ILE A 231 20.84 11.91 -39.01
C ILE A 231 20.81 11.19 -40.36
N LEU A 232 20.36 9.94 -40.37
CA LEU A 232 20.10 9.17 -41.58
C LEU A 232 18.63 9.24 -41.97
N ILE A 233 17.73 9.10 -40.98
CA ILE A 233 16.28 9.20 -41.17
C ILE A 233 15.71 9.98 -39.98
N ASN A 234 14.99 11.07 -40.24
CA ASN A 234 14.50 11.96 -39.19
C ASN A 234 13.12 11.56 -38.64
N HIS A 235 12.29 10.93 -39.47
CA HIS A 235 10.95 10.47 -39.10
C HIS A 235 10.67 9.13 -39.77
N ASP A 236 9.82 8.31 -39.14
CA ASP A 236 9.39 7.02 -39.67
C ASP A 236 10.55 6.08 -40.05
N ALA A 237 11.66 6.15 -39.31
CA ALA A 237 12.84 5.34 -39.57
C ALA A 237 12.49 3.84 -39.69
N VAL A 238 11.73 3.30 -38.75
CA VAL A 238 11.31 1.89 -38.75
C VAL A 238 10.50 1.55 -40.01
N LEU A 239 9.51 2.38 -40.39
CA LEU A 239 8.71 2.16 -41.59
C LEU A 239 9.56 2.24 -42.88
N GLY A 240 10.54 3.15 -42.91
CA GLY A 240 11.51 3.23 -44.00
C GLY A 240 12.35 1.97 -44.13
N LEU A 241 12.86 1.46 -43.01
CA LEU A 241 13.70 0.27 -42.94
C LEU A 241 12.94 -1.02 -43.29
N GLN A 242 11.66 -1.11 -42.90
CA GLN A 242 10.79 -2.24 -43.26
C GLN A 242 10.62 -2.41 -44.78
N LYS A 243 10.70 -1.32 -45.55
CA LYS A 243 10.56 -1.34 -47.01
C LYS A 243 11.82 -1.85 -47.73
N ILE A 244 12.95 -1.95 -47.03
CA ILE A 244 14.21 -2.41 -47.62
C ILE A 244 14.13 -3.93 -47.86
N ARG A 245 14.14 -4.31 -49.15
CA ARG A 245 14.26 -5.71 -49.56
C ARG A 245 15.65 -6.22 -49.18
N SER A 246 15.66 -7.32 -48.43
CA SER A 246 16.86 -8.12 -48.10
C SER A 246 17.43 -8.77 -49.34
#